data_AF-A0A0D2XS75-F1
#
_entry.id   AF-A0A0D2XS75-F1
#
_cell.length_a   1.000
_cell.length_b   1.000
_cell.length_c   1.000
_cell.angle_alpha   90.00
_cell.angle_beta   90.00
_cell.angle_gamma   90.00
#
_symmetry.space_group_name_H-M   'P 1'
#
loop_
_entity.id
_entity.type
_entity.pdbx_description
1 polymer ?
#
loop_
_entity_poly.entity_id
_entity_poly.type
_entity_poly.pdbx_seq_one_letter_code
_entity_poly.pdbx_strand_id
1 'polypeptide(L)'
;MLAGSGTFCSPLLVNAILAVGCHCQNYLSQPAEFWNPNSLGYKFLAEAKRLWAVEESRERSLTTLQAAIIINTIVNMFGIDKLSSAYLVQAIDIAHELGLFEPTTYIMHKKLRHSYNLTAWSLFHWQCTLSLQFQTTPLLRTPPQSPLPDPDLNPDWYGESWLKYPSTSVLVPMQYRYTFKARVEFSLILNAAMLQASTNEIDNQAVRSGAGRIIETVEKLEAWYRTLPDPLLASHIVFPSQLKLHGSPSLLLDQDELQKSLAKYRAYFETILRVHYLRHSFEYGNMILAQFPAMLALLVLTKVDFLTARDSSKPEVSSMDVGNTDPRAAKATLFIAQKGLSDQGRGYYLPKRVLEEVLSRMTPSDSNVLQGFITIRQEGPEATEERKLRMESHCPPGIIHIANDPDRQPHDNWIRRLAKLTVGEESGSSILGVISGCKDG
;
A
#
# COMPACT_ATOMS: atom_id res chain seq x y z
N MET A 1 26.13 -19.34 17.22
CA MET A 1 26.14 -18.34 16.12
C MET A 1 27.44 -17.56 16.22
N LEU A 2 28.06 -17.17 15.09
CA LEU A 2 29.16 -16.21 15.13
C LEU A 2 28.58 -14.84 15.49
N ALA A 3 29.15 -14.17 16.50
CA ALA A 3 28.70 -12.85 16.93
C ALA A 3 29.17 -11.78 15.93
N GLY A 4 28.35 -11.53 14.91
CA GLY A 4 28.54 -10.40 14.00
C GLY A 4 28.34 -9.05 14.70
N SER A 5 28.74 -7.97 14.03
CA SER A 5 28.52 -6.62 14.56
C SER A 5 27.03 -6.30 14.70
N GLY A 6 26.62 -5.92 15.92
CA GLY A 6 25.25 -5.51 16.24
C GLY A 6 24.81 -4.20 15.58
N THR A 7 25.73 -3.44 14.95
CA THR A 7 25.43 -2.12 14.35
C THR A 7 24.43 -2.16 13.21
N PHE A 8 24.37 -3.27 12.46
CA PHE A 8 23.53 -3.42 11.26
C PHE A 8 22.69 -4.70 11.26
N CYS A 9 22.71 -5.47 12.35
CA CYS A 9 22.03 -6.75 12.47
C CYS A 9 21.70 -7.03 13.94
N SER A 10 20.43 -7.32 14.24
CA SER A 10 19.97 -7.75 15.56
C SER A 10 19.08 -8.98 15.44
N PRO A 11 18.94 -9.80 16.52
CA PRO A 11 18.01 -10.91 16.52
C PRO A 11 16.56 -10.47 16.20
N LEU A 12 16.15 -9.29 16.68
CA LEU A 12 14.84 -8.70 16.39
C LEU A 12 14.66 -8.46 14.89
N LEU A 13 15.61 -7.76 14.25
CA LEU A 13 15.56 -7.45 12.82
C LEU A 13 15.60 -8.72 11.95
N VAL A 14 16.43 -9.71 12.31
CA VAL A 14 16.50 -10.99 11.58
C VAL A 14 15.19 -11.76 11.66
N ASN A 15 14.57 -11.85 12.84
CA ASN A 15 13.26 -12.51 12.98
C ASN A 15 12.16 -11.77 12.20
N ALA A 16 12.14 -10.43 12.23
CA ALA A 16 11.20 -9.63 11.43
C ALA A 16 11.37 -9.87 9.91
N ILE A 17 12.61 -9.87 9.41
CA ILE A 17 12.93 -10.17 7.99
C ILE A 17 12.48 -11.58 7.59
N LEU A 18 12.74 -12.58 8.45
CA LEU A 18 12.31 -13.96 8.17
C LEU A 18 10.78 -14.11 8.22
N ALA A 19 10.09 -13.40 9.11
CA ALA A 19 8.63 -13.42 9.19
C ALA A 19 7.98 -12.84 7.93
N VAL A 20 8.42 -11.68 7.43
CA VAL A 20 7.89 -11.12 6.16
C VAL A 20 8.31 -11.96 4.95
N GLY A 21 9.52 -12.53 4.97
CA GLY A 21 9.98 -13.47 3.94
C GLY A 21 9.06 -14.69 3.80
N CYS A 22 8.57 -15.24 4.92
CA CYS A 22 7.57 -16.31 4.91
C CYS A 22 6.20 -15.85 4.37
N HIS A 23 5.76 -14.60 4.66
CA HIS A 23 4.48 -14.07 4.14
C HIS A 23 4.48 -13.89 2.63
N CYS A 24 5.63 -13.57 2.03
CA CYS A 24 5.77 -13.50 0.58
C CYS A 24 5.71 -14.89 -0.11
N GLN A 25 5.93 -15.99 0.63
CA GLN A 25 5.94 -17.37 0.12
C GLN A 25 4.54 -18.02 0.18
N ASN A 26 3.60 -17.48 -0.57
CA ASN A 26 2.28 -18.09 -0.81
C ASN A 26 2.39 -19.33 -1.71
N TYR A 27 2.63 -20.51 -1.12
CA TYR A 27 2.58 -21.78 -1.87
C TYR A 27 1.14 -22.10 -2.30
N LEU A 28 0.96 -22.50 -3.56
CA LEU A 28 -0.33 -22.91 -4.16
C LEU A 28 -1.08 -24.00 -3.38
N SER A 29 -0.36 -24.85 -2.65
CA SER A 29 -0.88 -26.03 -1.96
C SER A 29 -1.21 -25.82 -0.48
N GLN A 30 -0.90 -24.66 0.12
CA GLN A 30 -1.11 -24.42 1.55
C GLN A 30 -2.10 -23.27 1.79
N PRO A 31 -3.03 -23.41 2.75
CA PRO A 31 -3.84 -22.28 3.20
C PRO A 31 -2.94 -21.24 3.86
N ALA A 32 -3.20 -19.97 3.61
CA ALA A 32 -2.45 -18.86 4.18
C ALA A 32 -2.89 -18.53 5.61
N GLU A 33 -2.92 -19.55 6.47
CA GLU A 33 -3.13 -19.43 7.90
C GLU A 33 -1.87 -18.86 8.56
N PHE A 34 -1.50 -17.62 8.25
CA PHE A 34 -0.31 -16.98 8.84
C PHE A 34 -0.45 -16.71 10.36
N TRP A 35 -1.66 -16.89 10.89
CA TRP A 35 -1.96 -16.96 12.34
C TRP A 35 -1.84 -18.37 12.94
N ASN A 36 -1.62 -19.42 12.14
CA ASN A 36 -1.42 -20.79 12.63
C ASN A 36 -0.07 -20.87 13.38
N PRO A 37 -0.07 -21.22 14.70
CA PRO A 37 1.14 -21.26 15.50
C PRO A 37 2.22 -22.23 15.01
N ASN A 38 1.87 -23.17 14.14
CA ASN A 38 2.81 -24.13 13.56
C ASN A 38 3.61 -23.56 12.37
N SER A 39 3.11 -22.51 11.71
CA SER A 39 3.77 -21.89 10.56
C SER A 39 5.10 -21.22 10.93
N LEU A 40 6.06 -21.19 9.99
CA LEU A 40 7.33 -20.49 10.21
C LEU A 40 7.13 -18.97 10.30
N GLY A 41 6.22 -18.40 9.50
CA GLY A 41 5.88 -16.97 9.54
C GLY A 41 5.37 -16.53 10.91
N TYR A 42 4.46 -17.29 11.52
CA TYR A 42 3.99 -17.02 12.89
C TYR A 42 5.13 -17.13 13.90
N LYS A 43 5.93 -18.19 13.85
CA LYS A 43 7.02 -18.44 14.82
C LYS A 43 8.06 -17.31 14.81
N PHE A 44 8.47 -16.85 13.62
CA PHE A 44 9.38 -15.71 13.50
C PHE A 44 8.73 -14.38 13.94
N LEU A 45 7.43 -14.16 13.65
CA LEU A 45 6.71 -12.96 14.12
C LEU A 45 6.55 -12.94 15.65
N ALA A 46 6.23 -14.07 16.26
CA ALA A 46 6.08 -14.20 17.70
C ALA A 46 7.42 -13.97 18.43
N GLU A 47 8.53 -14.52 17.91
CA GLU A 47 9.87 -14.24 18.45
C GLU A 47 10.29 -12.79 18.22
N ALA A 48 9.98 -12.18 17.08
CA ALA A 48 10.21 -10.75 16.85
C ALA A 48 9.46 -9.88 17.88
N LYS A 49 8.16 -10.12 18.11
CA LYS A 49 7.40 -9.41 19.16
C LYS A 49 7.96 -9.65 20.56
N ARG A 50 8.39 -10.88 20.88
CA ARG A 50 8.99 -11.21 22.18
C ARG A 50 10.34 -10.51 22.39
N LEU A 51 11.16 -10.38 21.34
CA LEU A 51 12.42 -9.64 21.35
C LEU A 51 12.17 -8.13 21.46
N TRP A 52 11.15 -7.61 20.78
CA TRP A 52 10.73 -6.21 20.90
C TRP A 52 10.41 -5.83 22.35
N ALA A 53 9.62 -6.63 23.06
CA ALA A 53 9.29 -6.38 24.46
C ALA A 53 10.51 -6.39 25.41
N VAL A 54 11.65 -6.97 24.98
CA VAL A 54 12.94 -6.85 25.68
C VAL A 54 13.69 -5.57 25.26
N GLU A 55 13.65 -5.19 23.98
CA GLU A 55 14.25 -3.94 23.49
C GLU A 55 13.50 -2.67 23.96
N GLU A 56 12.22 -2.73 24.32
CA GLU A 56 11.50 -1.61 24.98
C GLU A 56 12.16 -1.17 26.30
N SER A 57 12.94 -2.04 26.95
CA SER A 57 13.68 -1.77 28.20
C SER A 57 15.14 -1.32 27.98
N ARG A 58 15.55 -1.02 26.74
CA ARG A 58 16.94 -0.79 26.34
C ARG A 58 17.08 0.47 25.49
N GLU A 59 18.31 0.92 25.30
CA GLU A 59 18.64 1.88 24.25
C GLU A 59 18.23 1.30 22.89
N ARG A 60 17.35 2.01 22.19
CA ARG A 60 16.80 1.58 20.90
C ARG A 60 17.80 1.87 19.79
N SER A 61 17.80 1.04 18.74
CA SER A 61 18.80 1.09 17.67
C SER A 61 18.18 1.32 16.28
N LEU A 62 19.02 1.63 15.29
CA LEU A 62 18.60 1.65 13.89
C LEU A 62 17.99 0.29 13.46
N THR A 63 18.47 -0.83 14.01
CA THR A 63 17.92 -2.16 13.73
C THR A 63 16.54 -2.37 14.37
N THR A 64 16.30 -1.76 15.54
CA THR A 64 15.00 -1.74 16.23
C THR A 64 13.98 -0.97 15.38
N LEU A 65 14.38 0.18 14.83
CA LEU A 65 13.56 0.95 13.88
C LEU A 65 13.25 0.17 12.59
N GLN A 66 14.26 -0.44 11.98
CA GLN A 66 14.08 -1.24 10.77
C GLN A 66 13.14 -2.45 11.01
N ALA A 67 13.23 -3.06 12.19
CA ALA A 67 12.28 -4.09 12.60
C ALA A 67 10.87 -3.55 12.81
N ALA A 68 10.71 -2.34 13.39
CA ALA A 68 9.40 -1.70 13.58
C ALA A 68 8.65 -1.55 12.24
N ILE A 69 9.34 -1.07 11.21
CA ILE A 69 8.80 -0.88 9.86
C ILE A 69 8.39 -2.22 9.23
N ILE A 70 9.17 -3.27 9.43
CA ILE A 70 8.86 -4.61 8.91
C ILE A 70 7.71 -5.26 9.68
N ILE A 71 7.65 -5.13 11.00
CA ILE A 71 6.55 -5.64 11.84
C ILE A 71 5.25 -4.89 11.49
N ASN A 72 5.30 -3.56 11.32
CA ASN A 72 4.19 -2.78 10.79
C ASN A 72 3.74 -3.31 9.41
N THR A 73 4.67 -3.58 8.49
CA THR A 73 4.36 -4.16 7.17
C THR A 73 3.63 -5.50 7.28
N ILE A 74 4.04 -6.36 8.21
CA ILE A 74 3.38 -7.65 8.48
C ILE A 74 1.99 -7.44 9.10
N VAL A 75 1.85 -6.57 10.11
CA VAL A 75 0.56 -6.30 10.79
C VAL A 75 -0.47 -5.70 9.83
N ASN A 76 -0.06 -4.86 8.88
CA ASN A 76 -0.93 -4.38 7.80
C ASN A 76 -1.53 -5.53 6.98
N MET A 77 -0.79 -6.62 6.74
CA MET A 77 -1.29 -7.79 5.99
C MET A 77 -2.39 -8.57 6.76
N PHE A 78 -2.54 -8.34 8.07
CA PHE A 78 -3.63 -8.93 8.86
C PHE A 78 -4.89 -8.04 8.95
N GLY A 79 -4.83 -6.77 8.51
CA GLY A 79 -5.95 -5.83 8.59
C GLY A 79 -6.32 -5.45 10.03
N ILE A 80 -5.31 -5.26 10.89
CA ILE A 80 -5.48 -4.85 12.29
C ILE A 80 -4.96 -3.42 12.42
N ASP A 81 -5.74 -2.47 11.90
CA ASP A 81 -5.25 -1.15 11.52
C ASP A 81 -4.75 -0.32 12.73
N LYS A 82 -5.43 -0.41 13.88
CA LYS A 82 -4.97 0.18 15.15
C LYS A 82 -3.59 -0.33 15.60
N LEU A 83 -3.34 -1.64 15.43
CA LEU A 83 -2.08 -2.27 15.81
C LEU A 83 -0.97 -1.93 14.80
N SER A 84 -1.30 -1.87 13.50
CA SER A 84 -0.41 -1.37 12.45
C SER A 84 0.03 0.07 12.77
N SER A 85 -0.95 0.95 12.94
CA SER A 85 -0.79 2.35 13.33
C SER A 85 0.13 2.51 14.54
N ALA A 86 -0.06 1.71 15.60
CA ALA A 86 0.80 1.73 16.78
C ALA A 86 2.28 1.42 16.48
N TYR A 87 2.58 0.43 15.65
CA TYR A 87 3.96 0.18 15.19
C TYR A 87 4.50 1.30 14.28
N LEU A 88 3.64 2.01 13.53
CA LEU A 88 4.06 3.15 12.70
C LEU A 88 4.42 4.38 13.54
N VAL A 89 3.57 4.73 14.51
CA VAL A 89 3.82 5.80 15.49
C VAL A 89 5.11 5.49 16.25
N GLN A 90 5.24 4.26 16.77
CA GLN A 90 6.43 3.88 17.53
C GLN A 90 7.71 3.85 16.66
N ALA A 91 7.62 3.53 15.37
CA ALA A 91 8.74 3.68 14.43
C ALA A 91 9.12 5.15 14.21
N ILE A 92 8.13 6.05 14.12
CA ILE A 92 8.37 7.50 13.99
C ILE A 92 8.98 8.09 15.27
N ASP A 93 8.54 7.67 16.45
CA ASP A 93 9.13 8.06 17.74
C ASP A 93 10.62 7.65 17.80
N ILE A 94 10.95 6.40 17.44
CA ILE A 94 12.34 5.91 17.42
C ILE A 94 13.18 6.66 16.38
N ALA A 95 12.61 7.06 15.24
CA ALA A 95 13.31 7.85 14.24
C ALA A 95 13.64 9.27 14.74
N HIS A 96 12.79 9.87 15.58
CA HIS A 96 13.10 11.14 16.26
C HIS A 96 14.14 10.95 17.37
N GLU A 97 14.02 9.93 18.22
CA GLU A 97 15.00 9.61 19.28
C GLU A 97 16.42 9.40 18.73
N LEU A 98 16.54 8.79 17.54
CA LEU A 98 17.80 8.58 16.84
C LEU A 98 18.23 9.75 15.95
N GLY A 99 17.45 10.83 15.86
CA GLY A 99 17.76 12.02 15.06
C GLY A 99 17.79 11.78 13.54
N LEU A 100 17.05 10.79 13.02
CA LEU A 100 17.13 10.38 11.60
C LEU A 100 16.67 11.44 10.59
N PHE A 101 15.86 12.40 11.03
CA PHE A 101 15.34 13.48 10.17
C PHE A 101 16.28 14.69 10.10
N GLU A 102 17.30 14.76 10.96
CA GLU A 102 18.25 15.87 11.04
C GLU A 102 19.43 15.70 10.04
N PRO A 103 20.29 16.73 9.88
CA PRO A 103 21.47 16.64 9.02
C PRO A 103 22.53 15.68 9.59
N THR A 104 22.69 14.50 8.98
CA THR A 104 23.58 13.43 9.49
C THR A 104 25.08 13.65 9.19
N THR A 105 25.48 14.90 8.93
CA THR A 105 26.87 15.28 8.60
C THR A 105 27.87 14.93 9.71
N TYR A 106 27.42 14.93 10.97
CA TYR A 106 28.20 14.50 12.14
C TYR A 106 28.53 13.00 12.15
N ILE A 107 27.79 12.16 11.40
CA ILE A 107 28.05 10.72 11.33
C ILE A 107 29.22 10.46 10.37
N MET A 108 30.43 10.37 10.93
CA MET A 108 31.67 10.20 10.16
C MET A 108 31.77 8.85 9.42
N HIS A 109 31.19 7.79 9.98
CA HIS A 109 31.23 6.46 9.36
C HIS A 109 30.27 6.37 8.15
N LYS A 110 30.79 6.51 6.92
CA LYS A 110 30.04 6.56 5.64
C LYS A 110 28.88 5.57 5.59
N LYS A 111 29.11 4.27 5.87
CA LYS A 111 28.07 3.23 5.83
C LYS A 111 26.94 3.47 6.83
N LEU A 112 27.24 3.89 8.06
CA LEU A 112 26.21 4.18 9.08
C LEU A 112 25.38 5.39 8.67
N ARG A 113 26.02 6.44 8.17
CA ARG A 113 25.34 7.64 7.64
C ARG A 113 24.41 7.29 6.46
N HIS A 114 24.85 6.43 5.56
CA HIS A 114 24.01 5.92 4.46
C HIS A 114 22.80 5.15 5.02
N SER A 115 22.99 4.23 5.97
CA SER A 115 21.91 3.45 6.57
C SER A 115 20.89 4.32 7.32
N TYR A 116 21.33 5.37 8.04
CA TYR A 116 20.43 6.34 8.68
C TYR A 116 19.57 7.06 7.62
N ASN A 117 20.20 7.70 6.62
CA ASN A 117 19.48 8.47 5.62
C ASN A 117 18.53 7.60 4.77
N LEU A 118 18.97 6.40 4.38
CA LEU A 118 18.15 5.46 3.63
C LEU A 118 16.94 4.97 4.46
N THR A 119 17.12 4.74 5.76
CA THR A 119 16.01 4.38 6.67
C THR A 119 15.04 5.53 6.86
N ALA A 120 15.53 6.77 7.00
CA ALA A 120 14.70 7.97 7.14
C ALA A 120 13.82 8.21 5.90
N TRP A 121 14.42 8.16 4.70
CA TRP A 121 13.69 8.28 3.44
C TRP A 121 12.74 7.09 3.18
N SER A 122 13.12 5.88 3.60
CA SER A 122 12.23 4.70 3.53
C SER A 122 11.01 4.85 4.44
N LEU A 123 11.19 5.31 5.67
CA LEU A 123 10.09 5.56 6.61
C LEU A 123 9.17 6.67 6.11
N PHE A 124 9.72 7.76 5.56
CA PHE A 124 8.93 8.86 4.97
C PHE A 124 8.08 8.41 3.78
N HIS A 125 8.65 7.63 2.86
CA HIS A 125 7.92 7.00 1.75
C HIS A 125 6.84 6.03 2.28
N TRP A 126 7.17 5.22 3.29
CA TRP A 126 6.28 4.22 3.85
C TRP A 126 5.06 4.84 4.53
N GLN A 127 5.23 5.78 5.46
CA GLN A 127 4.09 6.46 6.10
C GLN A 127 3.21 7.21 5.09
N CYS A 128 3.80 7.82 4.06
CA CYS A 128 3.04 8.47 2.98
C CYS A 128 2.20 7.43 2.20
N THR A 129 2.77 6.26 1.92
CA THR A 129 2.06 5.16 1.26
C THR A 129 0.90 4.62 2.11
N LEU A 130 1.07 4.51 3.43
CA LEU A 130 0.02 4.09 4.35
C LEU A 130 -1.08 5.15 4.51
N SER A 131 -0.76 6.45 4.61
CA SER A 131 -1.76 7.53 4.66
C SER A 131 -2.55 7.68 3.36
N LEU A 132 -1.93 7.40 2.20
CA LEU A 132 -2.64 7.28 0.93
C LEU A 132 -3.61 6.08 0.95
N GLN A 133 -3.15 4.92 1.43
CA GLN A 133 -3.95 3.69 1.52
C GLN A 133 -5.16 3.82 2.46
N PHE A 134 -4.92 4.22 3.72
CA PHE A 134 -5.91 4.25 4.79
C PHE A 134 -6.65 5.59 4.89
N GLN A 135 -6.38 6.53 3.98
CA GLN A 135 -7.10 7.81 3.85
C GLN A 135 -6.89 8.78 5.04
N THR A 136 -5.83 8.55 5.81
CA THR A 136 -5.47 9.29 7.02
C THR A 136 -4.53 10.45 6.73
N THR A 137 -4.39 11.36 7.70
CA THR A 137 -3.40 12.45 7.65
C THR A 137 -1.98 11.89 7.84
N PRO A 138 -0.97 12.30 7.04
CA PRO A 138 0.42 11.89 7.24
C PRO A 138 0.99 12.33 8.59
N LEU A 139 1.64 11.39 9.28
CA LEU A 139 2.28 11.63 10.57
C LEU A 139 3.56 12.47 10.43
N LEU A 140 4.36 12.24 9.38
CA LEU A 140 5.50 13.10 9.07
C LEU A 140 5.06 14.27 8.19
N ARG A 141 5.18 15.48 8.74
CA ARG A 141 4.81 16.75 8.09
C ARG A 141 5.90 17.33 7.18
N THR A 142 7.14 16.88 7.35
CA THR A 142 8.31 17.30 6.60
C THR A 142 9.16 16.09 6.22
N PRO A 143 9.89 16.13 5.09
CA PRO A 143 10.86 15.10 4.75
C PRO A 143 12.13 15.17 5.62
N PRO A 144 12.99 14.13 5.60
CA PRO A 144 14.32 14.20 6.18
C PRO A 144 15.12 15.37 5.61
N GLN A 145 15.80 16.15 6.46
CA GLN A 145 16.64 17.28 6.05
C GLN A 145 17.88 16.86 5.26
N SER A 146 18.37 15.63 5.49
CA SER A 146 19.50 15.06 4.75
C SER A 146 19.08 14.75 3.30
N PRO A 147 19.57 15.50 2.29
CA PRO A 147 19.04 15.44 0.92
C PRO A 147 19.25 14.06 0.29
N LEU A 148 18.29 13.66 -0.54
CA LEU A 148 18.39 12.43 -1.32
C LEU A 148 19.45 12.58 -2.42
N PRO A 149 20.51 11.73 -2.47
CA PRO A 149 21.59 11.90 -3.43
C PRO A 149 21.16 11.68 -4.89
N ASP A 150 21.88 12.29 -5.83
CA ASP A 150 21.73 11.96 -7.24
C ASP A 150 22.18 10.50 -7.52
N PRO A 151 21.40 9.69 -8.26
CA PRO A 151 21.65 8.25 -8.43
C PRO A 151 22.79 7.95 -9.40
N ASP A 152 23.10 8.85 -10.34
CA ASP A 152 24.15 8.68 -11.33
C ASP A 152 25.50 9.14 -10.77
N LEU A 153 25.50 10.21 -9.95
CA LEU A 153 26.68 10.69 -9.23
C LEU A 153 26.99 9.88 -7.95
N ASN A 154 26.00 9.20 -7.34
CA ASN A 154 26.16 8.50 -6.06
C ASN A 154 25.59 7.06 -6.04
N PRO A 155 25.90 6.18 -7.03
CA PRO A 155 25.36 4.82 -7.06
C PRO A 155 25.68 3.99 -5.79
N ASP A 156 26.87 4.21 -5.23
CA ASP A 156 27.36 3.72 -3.93
C ASP A 156 26.42 3.97 -2.73
N TRP A 157 25.54 4.97 -2.80
CA TRP A 157 24.62 5.29 -1.71
C TRP A 157 23.42 4.35 -1.67
N TYR A 158 22.93 3.97 -2.85
CA TYR A 158 21.78 3.10 -3.04
C TYR A 158 22.13 1.62 -3.02
N GLY A 159 23.32 1.28 -3.56
CA GLY A 159 23.61 -0.10 -3.96
C GLY A 159 22.77 -0.55 -5.15
N GLU A 160 22.89 -1.83 -5.51
CA GLU A 160 22.10 -2.47 -6.56
C GLU A 160 21.90 -3.96 -6.22
N SER A 161 20.81 -4.53 -6.73
CA SER A 161 20.52 -5.97 -6.66
C SER A 161 20.28 -6.51 -8.06
N TRP A 162 20.64 -7.78 -8.28
CA TRP A 162 20.42 -8.46 -9.56
C TRP A 162 19.55 -9.69 -9.37
N LEU A 163 18.57 -9.87 -10.25
CA LEU A 163 17.65 -10.99 -10.22
C LEU A 163 17.82 -11.86 -11.48
N LYS A 164 17.73 -13.18 -11.30
CA LYS A 164 17.68 -14.15 -12.39
C LYS A 164 16.30 -14.79 -12.42
N TYR A 165 15.49 -14.43 -13.40
CA TYR A 165 14.21 -15.10 -13.64
C TYR A 165 14.44 -16.53 -14.18
N PRO A 166 13.57 -17.51 -13.90
CA PRO A 166 13.71 -18.88 -14.43
C PRO A 166 13.77 -18.96 -15.96
N SER A 167 13.18 -17.98 -16.65
CA SER A 167 13.14 -17.85 -18.11
C SER A 167 14.37 -17.18 -18.74
N THR A 168 15.38 -16.78 -17.97
CA THR A 168 16.59 -16.12 -18.49
C THR A 168 17.88 -16.75 -17.99
N SER A 169 18.89 -16.78 -18.85
CA SER A 169 20.25 -17.20 -18.50
C SER A 169 21.01 -16.12 -17.73
N VAL A 170 20.70 -14.83 -17.98
CA VAL A 170 21.44 -13.66 -17.48
C VAL A 170 20.86 -13.05 -16.20
N LEU A 171 21.70 -12.34 -15.46
CA LEU A 171 21.30 -11.51 -14.33
C LEU A 171 20.77 -10.16 -14.83
N VAL A 172 19.59 -9.75 -14.36
CA VAL A 172 18.95 -8.48 -14.69
C VAL A 172 19.07 -7.53 -13.49
N PRO A 173 19.67 -6.32 -13.62
CA PRO A 173 19.76 -5.35 -12.53
C PRO A 173 18.37 -4.81 -12.17
N MET A 174 18.09 -4.64 -10.88
CA MET A 174 16.80 -4.13 -10.40
C MET A 174 16.58 -2.64 -10.63
N GLN A 175 17.63 -1.89 -11.01
CA GLN A 175 17.59 -0.44 -11.18
C GLN A 175 17.10 0.25 -9.89
N TYR A 176 17.58 -0.25 -8.74
CA TYR A 176 17.04 0.10 -7.42
C TYR A 176 17.19 1.60 -7.15
N ARG A 177 18.32 2.21 -7.52
CA ARG A 177 18.62 3.62 -7.30
C ARG A 177 17.56 4.57 -7.89
N TYR A 178 17.24 4.39 -9.17
CA TYR A 178 16.20 5.18 -9.85
C TYR A 178 14.82 4.86 -9.28
N THR A 179 14.52 3.58 -9.05
CA THR A 179 13.23 3.13 -8.52
C THR A 179 12.94 3.70 -7.13
N PHE A 180 13.96 3.81 -6.27
CA PHE A 180 13.85 4.41 -4.93
C PHE A 180 13.63 5.92 -5.01
N LYS A 181 14.44 6.63 -5.80
CA LYS A 181 14.33 8.09 -5.98
C LYS A 181 12.96 8.49 -6.51
N ALA A 182 12.49 7.85 -7.57
CA ALA A 182 11.16 8.10 -8.13
C ALA A 182 10.03 7.91 -7.10
N ARG A 183 10.11 6.88 -6.24
CA ARG A 183 9.11 6.66 -5.16
C ARG A 183 9.14 7.75 -4.09
N VAL A 184 10.33 8.18 -3.69
CA VAL A 184 10.50 9.26 -2.69
C VAL A 184 9.94 10.57 -3.23
N GLU A 185 10.22 10.90 -4.49
CA GLU A 185 9.73 12.11 -5.15
C GLU A 185 8.20 12.10 -5.32
N PHE A 186 7.63 10.98 -5.74
CA PHE A 186 6.19 10.74 -5.74
C PHE A 186 5.58 10.94 -4.33
N SER A 187 6.27 10.45 -3.29
CA SER A 187 5.82 10.59 -1.90
C SER A 187 5.91 12.03 -1.37
N LEU A 188 6.87 12.84 -1.83
CA LEU A 188 6.94 14.27 -1.49
C LEU A 188 5.70 15.02 -2.01
N ILE A 189 5.30 14.76 -3.25
CA ILE A 189 4.12 15.40 -3.88
C ILE A 189 2.85 14.99 -3.13
N LEU A 190 2.66 13.69 -2.87
CA LEU A 190 1.49 13.18 -2.16
C LEU A 190 1.42 13.62 -0.69
N ASN A 191 2.55 13.62 0.02
CA ASN A 191 2.61 14.07 1.42
C ASN A 191 2.17 15.54 1.54
N ALA A 192 2.68 16.42 0.67
CA ALA A 192 2.26 17.82 0.61
C ALA A 192 0.76 17.96 0.31
N ALA A 193 0.24 17.23 -0.68
CA ALA A 193 -1.19 17.29 -1.04
C ALA A 193 -2.12 16.80 0.08
N MET A 194 -1.79 15.68 0.74
CA MET A 194 -2.58 15.17 1.87
C MET A 194 -2.55 16.11 3.08
N LEU A 195 -1.40 16.74 3.37
CA LEU A 195 -1.30 17.73 4.45
C LEU A 195 -2.14 18.98 4.13
N GLN A 196 -2.09 19.49 2.91
CA GLN A 196 -2.92 20.61 2.44
C GLN A 196 -4.44 20.29 2.44
N ALA A 197 -4.83 19.02 2.35
CA ALA A 197 -6.21 18.60 2.54
C ALA A 197 -6.61 18.61 4.03
N SER A 198 -5.72 18.13 4.92
CA SER A 198 -6.00 18.04 6.37
C SER A 198 -6.13 19.40 7.07
N THR A 199 -5.44 20.46 6.62
CA THR A 199 -5.42 21.77 7.31
C THR A 199 -6.72 22.55 7.19
N ASN A 200 -7.66 22.12 6.35
CA ASN A 200 -8.83 22.91 5.93
C ASN A 200 -10.16 22.30 6.42
N GLU A 201 -10.24 21.87 7.67
CA GLU A 201 -11.50 21.44 8.31
C GLU A 201 -12.42 22.60 8.70
N ILE A 202 -11.88 23.81 8.88
CA ILE A 202 -12.54 24.89 9.65
C ILE A 202 -13.34 25.89 8.80
N ASP A 203 -13.23 25.90 7.46
CA ASP A 203 -13.85 26.95 6.62
C ASP A 203 -14.64 26.43 5.40
N ASN A 204 -15.84 26.97 5.22
CA ASN A 204 -16.78 26.64 4.14
C ASN A 204 -16.38 27.21 2.77
N GLN A 205 -15.39 28.09 2.67
CA GLN A 205 -14.83 28.50 1.36
C GLN A 205 -14.05 27.38 0.64
N ALA A 206 -13.79 26.24 1.30
CA ALA A 206 -12.90 25.18 0.80
C ALA A 206 -13.29 24.62 -0.58
N VAL A 207 -14.58 24.46 -0.91
CA VAL A 207 -15.05 23.66 -2.06
C VAL A 207 -14.46 24.13 -3.39
N ARG A 208 -14.53 25.44 -3.70
CA ARG A 208 -13.95 25.99 -4.96
C ARG A 208 -12.43 25.96 -4.98
N SER A 209 -11.77 25.87 -3.83
CA SER A 209 -10.31 25.71 -3.74
C SER A 209 -9.84 24.25 -3.85
N GLY A 210 -10.75 23.28 -3.63
CA GLY A 210 -10.44 21.85 -3.67
C GLY A 210 -10.02 21.38 -5.07
N ALA A 211 -10.87 21.59 -6.08
CA ALA A 211 -10.60 21.21 -7.46
C ALA A 211 -9.29 21.82 -7.99
N GLY A 212 -9.02 23.10 -7.69
CA GLY A 212 -7.75 23.75 -8.06
C GLY A 212 -6.51 23.08 -7.47
N ARG A 213 -6.55 22.65 -6.20
CA ARG A 213 -5.44 21.90 -5.55
C ARG A 213 -5.29 20.48 -6.11
N ILE A 214 -6.39 19.85 -6.51
CA ILE A 214 -6.36 18.54 -7.18
C ILE A 214 -5.65 18.68 -8.53
N ILE A 215 -6.02 19.67 -9.34
CA ILE A 215 -5.36 20.00 -10.61
C ILE A 215 -3.87 20.31 -10.39
N GLU A 216 -3.52 21.18 -9.44
CA GLU A 216 -2.12 21.51 -9.11
C GLU A 216 -1.30 20.28 -8.67
N THR A 217 -1.92 19.34 -7.96
CA THR A 217 -1.29 18.07 -7.55
C THR A 217 -1.09 17.15 -8.75
N VAL A 218 -2.06 17.08 -9.66
CA VAL A 218 -2.00 16.30 -10.91
C VAL A 218 -0.94 16.85 -11.85
N GLU A 219 -0.83 18.17 -12.01
CA GLU A 219 0.22 18.82 -12.82
C GLU A 219 1.61 18.49 -12.27
N LYS A 220 1.80 18.49 -10.95
CA LYS A 220 3.05 18.06 -10.29
C LYS A 220 3.34 16.58 -10.54
N LEU A 221 2.33 15.71 -10.47
CA LEU A 221 2.48 14.28 -10.77
C LEU A 221 2.77 14.02 -12.25
N GLU A 222 2.15 14.74 -13.19
CA GLU A 222 2.48 14.67 -14.61
C GLU A 222 3.88 15.19 -14.91
N ALA A 223 4.30 16.30 -14.29
CA ALA A 223 5.65 16.84 -14.43
C ALA A 223 6.69 15.84 -13.90
N TRP A 224 6.49 15.28 -12.70
CA TRP A 224 7.32 14.21 -12.14
C TRP A 224 7.39 12.99 -13.07
N TYR A 225 6.25 12.52 -13.57
CA TYR A 225 6.19 11.37 -14.48
C TYR A 225 6.99 11.59 -15.77
N ARG A 226 7.02 12.83 -16.29
CA ARG A 226 7.83 13.22 -17.45
C ARG A 226 9.34 13.33 -17.16
N THR A 227 9.74 13.36 -15.88
CA THR A 227 11.15 13.34 -15.45
C THR A 227 11.68 11.94 -15.11
N LEU A 228 10.89 10.87 -15.29
CA LEU A 228 11.35 9.50 -15.06
C LEU A 228 12.52 9.15 -16.01
N PRO A 229 13.65 8.63 -15.49
CA PRO A 229 14.82 8.29 -16.29
C PRO A 229 14.58 7.06 -17.17
N ASP A 230 15.41 6.89 -18.20
CA ASP A 230 15.27 5.83 -19.21
C ASP A 230 14.99 4.40 -18.67
N PRO A 231 15.65 3.91 -17.59
CA PRO A 231 15.38 2.57 -17.03
C PRO A 231 14.00 2.42 -16.35
N LEU A 232 13.25 3.52 -16.21
CA LEU A 232 11.88 3.57 -15.70
C LEU A 232 10.85 3.98 -16.75
N LEU A 233 11.22 4.08 -18.04
CA LEU A 233 10.25 4.25 -19.12
C LEU A 233 9.41 2.98 -19.31
N ALA A 234 8.15 3.14 -19.71
CA ALA A 234 7.18 2.03 -19.81
C ALA A 234 7.59 0.94 -20.82
N SER A 235 8.53 1.22 -21.73
CA SER A 235 9.17 0.26 -22.64
C SER A 235 10.21 -0.64 -21.96
N HIS A 236 10.82 -0.19 -20.86
CA HIS A 236 11.99 -0.80 -20.23
C HIS A 236 11.70 -1.43 -18.86
N ILE A 237 10.59 -1.05 -18.21
CA ILE A 237 10.18 -1.64 -16.93
C ILE A 237 9.84 -3.14 -17.07
N VAL A 238 10.35 -3.93 -16.12
CA VAL A 238 10.10 -5.37 -16.04
C VAL A 238 9.58 -5.77 -14.67
N PHE A 239 10.09 -5.16 -13.60
CA PHE A 239 9.89 -5.63 -12.22
C PHE A 239 8.58 -5.12 -11.60
N PRO A 240 7.97 -5.89 -10.66
CA PRO A 240 6.86 -5.43 -9.82
C PRO A 240 7.14 -4.13 -9.08
N SER A 241 8.41 -3.87 -8.75
CA SER A 241 8.87 -2.65 -8.09
C SER A 241 8.72 -1.40 -8.95
N GLN A 242 8.90 -1.55 -10.27
CA GLN A 242 8.81 -0.48 -11.27
C GLN A 242 7.36 -0.30 -11.74
N LEU A 243 6.67 -1.39 -12.10
CA LEU A 243 5.27 -1.37 -12.58
C LEU A 243 4.33 -0.57 -11.64
N LYS A 244 4.55 -0.65 -10.32
CA LYS A 244 3.84 0.14 -9.31
C LYS A 244 3.89 1.66 -9.54
N LEU A 245 5.03 2.21 -9.99
CA LEU A 245 5.20 3.66 -10.24
C LEU A 245 4.21 4.20 -11.28
N HIS A 246 3.81 3.36 -12.23
CA HIS A 246 2.91 3.74 -13.33
C HIS A 246 1.44 3.51 -12.99
N GLY A 247 1.13 2.71 -11.95
CA GLY A 247 -0.24 2.51 -11.47
C GLY A 247 -0.76 3.68 -10.63
N SER A 248 0.09 4.18 -9.72
CA SER A 248 -0.29 5.15 -8.69
C SER A 248 -0.71 6.57 -9.14
N PRO A 249 -0.30 7.13 -10.30
CA PRO A 249 -0.75 8.47 -10.73
C PRO A 249 -2.27 8.58 -10.97
N SER A 250 -2.95 7.45 -11.15
CA SER A 250 -4.37 7.35 -11.56
C SER A 250 -5.39 7.75 -10.46
N LEU A 251 -4.95 8.31 -9.33
CA LEU A 251 -5.69 8.29 -8.06
C LEU A 251 -6.42 9.60 -7.66
N LEU A 252 -6.16 10.73 -8.32
CA LEU A 252 -6.49 12.07 -7.79
C LEU A 252 -7.11 12.98 -8.87
N LEU A 253 -8.34 12.74 -9.31
CA LEU A 253 -8.89 13.44 -10.49
C LEU A 253 -10.37 13.83 -10.34
N ASP A 254 -10.64 15.14 -10.42
CA ASP A 254 -11.94 15.87 -10.37
C ASP A 254 -11.77 17.30 -10.97
N GLN A 255 -12.53 17.92 -11.89
CA GLN A 255 -13.39 17.62 -13.09
C GLN A 255 -13.29 18.87 -14.03
N ASP A 256 -13.68 18.97 -15.31
CA ASP A 256 -14.39 18.07 -16.26
C ASP A 256 -13.57 17.66 -17.51
N GLU A 257 -12.66 18.52 -18.02
CA GLU A 257 -11.59 18.18 -19.03
C GLU A 257 -10.94 16.82 -18.74
N LEU A 258 -10.79 16.63 -17.43
CA LEU A 258 -10.47 15.46 -16.66
C LEU A 258 -11.12 14.14 -17.11
N GLN A 259 -12.35 14.10 -17.62
CA GLN A 259 -13.05 12.84 -17.89
C GLN A 259 -12.35 12.02 -19.00
N LYS A 260 -11.74 12.71 -19.99
CA LYS A 260 -10.84 12.11 -20.99
C LYS A 260 -9.53 11.62 -20.35
N SER A 261 -9.03 12.34 -19.35
CA SER A 261 -7.81 12.01 -18.62
C SER A 261 -8.01 10.78 -17.72
N LEU A 262 -9.10 10.73 -16.94
CA LEU A 262 -9.55 9.57 -16.17
C LEU A 262 -9.68 8.32 -17.03
N ALA A 263 -10.29 8.41 -18.21
CA ALA A 263 -10.41 7.29 -19.14
C ALA A 263 -9.03 6.73 -19.56
N LYS A 264 -8.09 7.63 -19.89
CA LYS A 264 -6.70 7.30 -20.23
C LYS A 264 -5.95 6.67 -19.03
N TYR A 265 -6.05 7.25 -17.83
CA TYR A 265 -5.43 6.69 -16.62
C TYR A 265 -6.02 5.34 -16.22
N ARG A 266 -7.34 5.17 -16.30
CA ARG A 266 -8.02 3.88 -16.11
C ARG A 266 -7.51 2.84 -17.11
N ALA A 267 -7.42 3.18 -18.40
CA ALA A 267 -6.90 2.28 -19.42
C ALA A 267 -5.42 1.89 -19.16
N TYR A 268 -4.59 2.82 -18.69
CA TYR A 268 -3.21 2.53 -18.29
C TYR A 268 -3.16 1.60 -17.08
N PHE A 269 -3.90 1.90 -16.02
CA PHE A 269 -4.00 1.08 -14.81
C PHE A 269 -4.48 -0.35 -15.12
N GLU A 270 -5.54 -0.47 -15.92
CA GLU A 270 -6.08 -1.74 -16.43
C GLU A 270 -5.09 -2.52 -17.33
N THR A 271 -4.19 -1.82 -18.03
CA THR A 271 -3.13 -2.43 -18.85
C THR A 271 -1.97 -2.89 -17.96
N ILE A 272 -1.52 -2.06 -17.03
CA ILE A 272 -0.41 -2.36 -16.10
C ILE A 272 -0.76 -3.58 -15.23
N LEU A 273 -2.00 -3.68 -14.74
CA LEU A 273 -2.42 -4.83 -13.93
C LEU A 273 -2.47 -6.13 -14.76
N ARG A 274 -2.90 -6.05 -16.03
CA ARG A 274 -2.86 -7.19 -16.98
C ARG A 274 -1.41 -7.61 -17.32
N VAL A 275 -0.53 -6.65 -17.60
CA VAL A 275 0.90 -6.90 -17.84
C VAL A 275 1.59 -7.48 -16.59
N HIS A 276 1.19 -7.03 -15.40
CA HIS A 276 1.68 -7.57 -14.13
C HIS A 276 1.30 -9.05 -13.99
N TYR A 277 0.01 -9.37 -14.12
CA TYR A 277 -0.50 -10.75 -14.04
C TYR A 277 0.24 -11.69 -15.02
N LEU A 278 0.36 -11.30 -16.29
CA LEU A 278 1.00 -12.10 -17.34
C LEU A 278 2.50 -12.33 -17.13
N ARG A 279 3.18 -11.51 -16.33
CA ARG A 279 4.63 -11.61 -16.09
C ARG A 279 5.00 -12.14 -14.70
N HIS A 280 4.16 -11.92 -13.68
CA HIS A 280 4.50 -12.13 -12.27
C HIS A 280 3.43 -12.92 -11.49
N SER A 281 2.31 -13.29 -12.11
CA SER A 281 1.10 -13.81 -11.43
C SER A 281 0.53 -12.79 -10.42
N PHE A 282 -0.48 -13.19 -9.66
CA PHE A 282 -0.88 -12.53 -8.41
C PHE A 282 -0.62 -13.40 -7.17
N GLU A 283 -0.06 -14.60 -7.33
CA GLU A 283 0.09 -15.57 -6.24
C GLU A 283 1.03 -15.09 -5.12
N TYR A 284 2.13 -14.41 -5.46
CA TYR A 284 3.13 -13.95 -4.48
C TYR A 284 2.62 -12.75 -3.65
N GLY A 285 2.55 -12.93 -2.33
CA GLY A 285 1.96 -11.97 -1.39
C GLY A 285 2.63 -10.60 -1.42
N ASN A 286 1.84 -9.53 -1.63
CA ASN A 286 2.37 -8.21 -1.94
C ASN A 286 1.35 -7.10 -1.60
N MET A 287 1.35 -6.66 -0.34
CA MET A 287 0.41 -5.70 0.26
C MET A 287 -0.03 -4.53 -0.66
N ILE A 288 0.93 -3.83 -1.29
CA ILE A 288 0.65 -2.69 -2.19
C ILE A 288 0.05 -3.12 -3.53
N LEU A 289 0.45 -4.28 -4.07
CA LEU A 289 -0.16 -4.81 -5.30
C LEU A 289 -1.65 -5.07 -5.10
N ALA A 290 -2.03 -5.60 -3.93
CA ALA A 290 -3.40 -6.03 -3.66
C ALA A 290 -4.43 -4.88 -3.60
N GLN A 291 -3.97 -3.65 -3.37
CA GLN A 291 -4.78 -2.44 -3.51
C GLN A 291 -5.31 -2.26 -4.95
N PHE A 292 -4.51 -2.60 -5.97
CA PHE A 292 -4.86 -2.32 -7.35
C PHE A 292 -6.04 -3.19 -7.87
N PRO A 293 -6.08 -4.52 -7.64
CA PRO A 293 -7.28 -5.33 -7.83
C PRO A 293 -8.49 -4.83 -7.02
N ALA A 294 -8.31 -4.37 -5.78
CA ALA A 294 -9.41 -3.88 -4.95
C ALA A 294 -10.06 -2.63 -5.55
N MET A 295 -9.26 -1.61 -5.85
CA MET A 295 -9.71 -0.41 -6.56
C MET A 295 -10.39 -0.78 -7.88
N LEU A 296 -9.80 -1.68 -8.66
CA LEU A 296 -10.31 -2.02 -9.99
C LEU A 296 -11.64 -2.78 -9.92
N ALA A 297 -11.82 -3.70 -8.98
CA ALA A 297 -13.08 -4.41 -8.79
C ALA A 297 -14.20 -3.44 -8.42
N LEU A 298 -13.95 -2.51 -7.49
CA LEU A 298 -14.92 -1.48 -7.06
C LEU A 298 -15.25 -0.52 -8.22
N LEU A 299 -14.24 -0.02 -8.95
CA LEU A 299 -14.42 0.84 -10.13
C LEU A 299 -15.09 0.14 -11.33
N VAL A 300 -15.20 -1.18 -11.33
CA VAL A 300 -15.99 -1.95 -12.31
C VAL A 300 -17.39 -2.22 -11.78
N LEU A 301 -17.56 -2.58 -10.50
CA LEU A 301 -18.89 -2.74 -9.88
C LEU A 301 -19.75 -1.49 -10.07
N THR A 302 -19.28 -0.31 -9.68
CA THR A 302 -20.06 0.93 -9.81
C THR A 302 -20.49 1.21 -11.27
N LYS A 303 -19.69 0.79 -12.25
CA LYS A 303 -20.05 0.88 -13.67
C LYS A 303 -21.07 -0.19 -14.08
N VAL A 304 -20.96 -1.42 -13.59
CA VAL A 304 -21.95 -2.48 -13.84
C VAL A 304 -23.30 -2.12 -13.22
N ASP A 305 -23.31 -1.70 -11.94
CA ASP A 305 -24.50 -1.29 -11.20
C ASP A 305 -25.24 -0.15 -11.93
N PHE A 306 -24.50 0.90 -12.34
CA PHE A 306 -25.02 2.01 -13.15
C PHE A 306 -25.61 1.58 -14.50
N LEU A 307 -24.98 0.62 -15.19
CA LEU A 307 -25.49 0.08 -16.45
C LEU A 307 -26.75 -0.78 -16.24
N THR A 308 -26.86 -1.50 -15.11
CA THR A 308 -28.05 -2.31 -14.78
C THR A 308 -29.23 -1.50 -14.25
N ALA A 309 -28.99 -0.35 -13.61
CA ALA A 309 -30.03 0.53 -13.11
C ALA A 309 -30.73 1.37 -14.23
N ARG A 310 -30.29 1.27 -15.48
CA ARG A 310 -30.66 2.17 -16.57
C ARG A 310 -31.96 1.77 -17.31
N ASP A 311 -33.01 1.47 -16.57
CA ASP A 311 -34.32 1.13 -17.14
C ASP A 311 -35.16 2.39 -17.46
N SER A 312 -34.94 2.93 -18.66
CA SER A 312 -35.80 3.89 -19.39
C SER A 312 -36.03 5.34 -18.85
N SER A 313 -36.11 6.28 -19.80
CA SER A 313 -36.87 7.56 -19.74
C SER A 313 -36.29 8.87 -19.16
N LYS A 314 -34.97 9.04 -18.96
CA LYS A 314 -34.38 10.40 -18.72
C LYS A 314 -33.12 10.71 -19.57
N PRO A 315 -32.93 11.98 -20.01
CA PRO A 315 -31.77 12.42 -20.80
C PRO A 315 -30.51 12.60 -19.93
N GLU A 316 -29.41 12.90 -20.60
CA GLU A 316 -28.05 12.74 -20.08
C GLU A 316 -27.65 13.74 -18.98
N VAL A 317 -27.05 13.20 -17.91
CA VAL A 317 -26.13 13.90 -17.00
C VAL A 317 -24.84 13.10 -17.01
N SER A 318 -23.71 13.74 -17.33
CA SER A 318 -22.45 13.10 -17.71
C SER A 318 -21.66 12.52 -16.54
N SER A 319 -22.09 11.37 -16.03
CA SER A 319 -21.45 10.63 -14.94
C SER A 319 -20.24 9.82 -15.42
N MET A 320 -19.06 10.45 -15.49
CA MET A 320 -17.71 9.86 -15.61
C MET A 320 -17.41 8.89 -16.79
N ASP A 321 -18.37 8.48 -17.62
CA ASP A 321 -18.17 7.43 -18.63
C ASP A 321 -17.59 7.95 -19.96
N VAL A 322 -16.31 7.66 -20.23
CA VAL A 322 -15.68 7.72 -21.56
C VAL A 322 -14.71 6.53 -21.73
N GLY A 323 -15.14 5.30 -21.43
CA GLY A 323 -14.23 4.14 -21.48
C GLY A 323 -14.90 2.79 -21.70
N ASN A 324 -14.93 2.34 -22.97
CA ASN A 324 -15.47 1.07 -23.48
C ASN A 324 -16.86 0.67 -22.94
N THR A 325 -17.87 0.73 -23.81
CA THR A 325 -19.25 0.33 -23.53
C THR A 325 -19.50 -1.18 -23.64
N ASP A 326 -18.54 -2.00 -24.09
CA ASP A 326 -18.70 -3.47 -24.17
C ASP A 326 -18.74 -4.11 -22.76
N PRO A 327 -19.88 -4.70 -22.32
CA PRO A 327 -19.98 -5.31 -21.01
C PRO A 327 -19.03 -6.50 -20.82
N ARG A 328 -18.59 -7.17 -21.90
CA ARG A 328 -17.65 -8.30 -21.84
C ARG A 328 -16.25 -7.83 -21.47
N ALA A 329 -15.84 -6.65 -21.94
CA ALA A 329 -14.56 -6.05 -21.54
C ALA A 329 -14.56 -5.71 -20.04
N ALA A 330 -15.65 -5.10 -19.55
CA ALA A 330 -15.83 -4.83 -18.12
C ALA A 330 -15.83 -6.12 -17.28
N LYS A 331 -16.55 -7.17 -17.69
CA LYS A 331 -16.53 -8.48 -17.01
C LYS A 331 -15.14 -9.13 -17.00
N ALA A 332 -14.39 -9.05 -18.10
CA ALA A 332 -13.00 -9.52 -18.13
C ALA A 332 -12.09 -8.72 -17.17
N THR A 333 -12.31 -7.41 -17.03
CA THR A 333 -11.65 -6.56 -16.03
C THR A 333 -12.03 -6.98 -14.60
N LEU A 334 -13.30 -7.29 -14.34
CA LEU A 334 -13.77 -7.78 -13.04
C LEU A 334 -13.12 -9.13 -12.67
N PHE A 335 -13.10 -10.09 -13.61
CA PHE A 335 -12.53 -11.41 -13.37
C PHE A 335 -11.02 -11.38 -13.07
N ILE A 336 -10.23 -10.55 -13.77
CA ILE A 336 -8.79 -10.43 -13.46
C ILE A 336 -8.56 -9.72 -12.12
N ALA A 337 -9.39 -8.73 -11.76
CA ALA A 337 -9.36 -8.13 -10.44
C ALA A 337 -9.72 -9.16 -9.34
N GLN A 338 -10.76 -9.97 -9.55
CA GLN A 338 -11.16 -11.02 -8.63
C GLN A 338 -10.11 -12.15 -8.50
N LYS A 339 -9.41 -12.52 -9.57
CA LYS A 339 -8.24 -13.43 -9.48
C LYS A 339 -7.14 -12.83 -8.61
N GLY A 340 -6.82 -11.55 -8.78
CA GLY A 340 -5.85 -10.84 -7.96
C GLY A 340 -6.26 -10.74 -6.48
N LEU A 341 -7.54 -10.46 -6.23
CA LEU A 341 -8.10 -10.43 -4.87
C LEU A 341 -8.13 -11.82 -4.22
N SER A 342 -8.36 -12.90 -4.97
CA SER A 342 -8.33 -14.27 -4.44
C SER A 342 -6.91 -14.75 -4.15
N ASP A 343 -5.95 -14.44 -5.02
CA ASP A 343 -4.56 -14.84 -4.85
C ASP A 343 -3.87 -14.06 -3.73
N GLN A 344 -4.03 -12.73 -3.69
CA GLN A 344 -3.55 -11.90 -2.58
C GLN A 344 -4.36 -12.14 -1.31
N GLY A 345 -5.66 -12.43 -1.44
CA GLY A 345 -6.59 -12.78 -0.35
C GLY A 345 -6.26 -14.06 0.40
N ARG A 346 -5.25 -14.79 -0.05
CA ARG A 346 -4.56 -15.80 0.76
C ARG A 346 -3.79 -15.09 1.87
N GLY A 347 -2.70 -14.40 1.53
CA GLY A 347 -1.78 -13.81 2.50
C GLY A 347 -2.15 -12.43 3.05
N TYR A 348 -3.25 -11.82 2.60
CA TYR A 348 -3.71 -10.51 3.04
C TYR A 348 -5.24 -10.51 3.22
N TYR A 349 -5.73 -10.19 4.43
CA TYR A 349 -7.17 -10.23 4.74
C TYR A 349 -8.03 -9.17 4.03
N LEU A 350 -7.53 -7.94 3.82
CA LEU A 350 -8.30 -6.88 3.15
C LEU A 350 -8.73 -7.28 1.71
N PRO A 351 -7.84 -7.78 0.84
CA PRO A 351 -8.22 -8.35 -0.46
C PRO A 351 -9.29 -9.45 -0.40
N LYS A 352 -9.25 -10.31 0.63
CA LYS A 352 -10.29 -11.33 0.85
C LYS A 352 -11.64 -10.69 1.16
N ARG A 353 -11.70 -9.63 1.96
CA ARG A 353 -12.95 -8.92 2.27
C ARG A 353 -13.53 -8.21 1.04
N VAL A 354 -12.67 -7.60 0.22
CA VAL A 354 -13.11 -7.01 -1.06
C VAL A 354 -13.54 -8.09 -2.07
N LEU A 355 -12.93 -9.28 -2.04
CA LEU A 355 -13.40 -10.45 -2.80
C LEU A 355 -14.83 -10.85 -2.38
N GLU A 356 -15.05 -11.03 -1.07
CA GLU A 356 -16.35 -11.43 -0.49
C GLU A 356 -17.48 -10.42 -0.83
N GLU A 357 -17.22 -9.12 -0.65
CA GLU A 357 -18.15 -8.04 -1.03
C GLU A 357 -18.50 -8.08 -2.53
N VAL A 358 -17.49 -8.13 -3.40
CA VAL A 358 -17.72 -8.10 -4.85
C VAL A 358 -18.50 -9.32 -5.33
N LEU A 359 -18.21 -10.51 -4.79
CA LEU A 359 -18.94 -11.73 -5.11
C LEU A 359 -20.41 -11.66 -4.72
N SER A 360 -20.76 -10.96 -3.64
CA SER A 360 -22.14 -10.78 -3.20
C SER A 360 -23.00 -9.95 -4.18
N ARG A 361 -22.35 -9.10 -4.98
CA ARG A 361 -22.97 -8.19 -5.96
C ARG A 361 -22.91 -8.72 -7.40
N MET A 362 -22.14 -9.77 -7.66
CA MET A 362 -22.05 -10.40 -8.98
C MET A 362 -23.27 -11.28 -9.28
N THR A 363 -23.69 -11.32 -10.55
CA THR A 363 -24.82 -12.18 -10.95
C THR A 363 -24.48 -13.66 -10.72
N PRO A 364 -25.47 -14.54 -10.41
CA PRO A 364 -25.20 -15.95 -10.19
C PRO A 364 -24.45 -16.64 -11.34
N SER A 365 -24.69 -16.20 -12.59
CA SER A 365 -23.98 -16.70 -13.76
C SER A 365 -22.50 -16.29 -13.75
N ASP A 366 -22.21 -15.02 -13.48
CA ASP A 366 -20.83 -14.51 -13.44
C ASP A 366 -20.04 -15.07 -12.25
N SER A 367 -20.70 -15.22 -11.09
CA SER A 367 -20.13 -15.84 -9.89
C SER A 367 -19.80 -17.32 -10.10
N ASN A 368 -20.68 -18.09 -10.77
CA ASN A 368 -20.41 -19.48 -11.12
C ASN A 368 -19.21 -19.62 -12.08
N VAL A 369 -19.12 -18.75 -13.09
CA VAL A 369 -17.97 -18.73 -14.02
C VAL A 369 -16.67 -18.40 -13.26
N LEU A 370 -16.70 -17.38 -12.40
CA LEU A 370 -15.54 -16.96 -11.61
C LEU A 370 -15.06 -18.06 -10.65
N GLN A 371 -15.98 -18.75 -9.96
CA GLN A 371 -15.67 -19.89 -9.08
C GLN A 371 -15.00 -21.07 -9.81
N GLY A 372 -15.12 -21.16 -11.13
CA GLY A 372 -14.33 -22.10 -11.94
C GLY A 372 -12.83 -21.80 -12.01
N PHE A 373 -12.39 -20.60 -11.62
CA PHE A 373 -10.99 -20.14 -11.73
C PHE A 373 -10.39 -19.61 -10.41
N ILE A 374 -11.20 -19.40 -9.36
CA ILE A 374 -10.73 -18.98 -8.03
C ILE A 374 -11.29 -19.85 -6.92
N THR A 375 -10.48 -20.09 -5.88
CA THR A 375 -10.93 -20.77 -4.66
C THR A 375 -11.24 -19.75 -3.58
N ILE A 376 -12.53 -19.59 -3.26
CA ILE A 376 -12.99 -18.75 -2.16
C ILE A 376 -13.13 -19.62 -0.91
N ARG A 377 -12.24 -19.42 0.07
CA ARG A 377 -12.40 -20.01 1.40
C ARG A 377 -13.14 -19.02 2.31
N GLN A 378 -14.44 -19.23 2.45
CA GLN A 378 -15.21 -18.61 3.53
C GLN A 378 -14.58 -18.97 4.88
N GLU A 379 -14.74 -18.08 5.86
CA GLU A 379 -14.16 -18.21 7.19
C GLU A 379 -15.23 -17.92 8.23
N GLY A 380 -15.38 -18.84 9.18
CA GLY A 380 -16.36 -18.71 10.25
C GLY A 380 -16.00 -17.58 11.23
N PRO A 381 -16.98 -17.11 12.02
CA PRO A 381 -16.73 -16.10 13.06
C PRO A 381 -15.68 -16.56 14.07
N GLU A 382 -15.67 -17.84 14.43
CA GLU A 382 -14.69 -18.46 15.35
C GLU A 382 -13.24 -18.29 14.87
N ALA A 383 -12.98 -18.54 13.58
CA ALA A 383 -11.66 -18.39 12.99
C ALA A 383 -11.24 -16.91 12.84
N THR A 384 -12.20 -16.01 12.65
CA THR A 384 -11.97 -14.56 12.64
C THR A 384 -11.51 -14.06 14.02
N GLU A 385 -12.19 -14.49 15.09
CA GLU A 385 -11.78 -14.16 16.47
C GLU A 385 -10.49 -14.86 16.87
N GLU A 386 -10.26 -16.12 16.48
CA GLU A 386 -8.95 -16.76 16.72
C GLU A 386 -7.83 -15.99 16.02
N ARG A 387 -7.96 -15.62 14.74
CA ARG A 387 -6.93 -14.83 14.04
C ARG A 387 -6.63 -13.53 14.79
N LYS A 388 -7.66 -12.80 15.20
CA LYS A 388 -7.53 -11.54 15.97
C LYS A 388 -6.77 -11.79 17.28
N LEU A 389 -7.25 -12.74 18.08
CA LEU A 389 -6.62 -13.14 19.35
C LEU A 389 -5.15 -13.57 19.16
N ARG A 390 -4.84 -14.37 18.14
CA ARG A 390 -3.47 -14.84 17.82
C ARG A 390 -2.56 -13.69 17.36
N MET A 391 -3.10 -12.65 16.74
CA MET A 391 -2.34 -11.49 16.27
C MET A 391 -2.20 -10.37 17.31
N GLU A 392 -3.15 -10.20 18.21
CA GLU A 392 -3.00 -9.35 19.40
C GLU A 392 -2.12 -10.04 20.47
N SER A 393 -2.13 -11.38 20.50
CA SER A 393 -1.23 -12.17 21.34
C SER A 393 0.26 -11.87 21.10
N HIS A 394 1.02 -11.92 22.18
CA HIS A 394 2.45 -11.57 22.27
C HIS A 394 2.79 -10.12 21.88
N CYS A 395 1.81 -9.24 21.60
CA CYS A 395 2.12 -7.83 21.33
C CYS A 395 2.67 -7.12 22.58
N PRO A 396 3.65 -6.23 22.43
CA PRO A 396 4.22 -5.46 23.54
C PRO A 396 3.17 -4.56 24.23
N PRO A 397 3.23 -4.36 25.56
CA PRO A 397 2.30 -3.49 26.26
C PRO A 397 2.30 -2.05 25.76
N GLY A 398 3.45 -1.49 25.39
CA GLY A 398 3.55 -0.14 24.83
C GLY A 398 2.79 0.00 23.51
N ILE A 399 2.96 -0.97 22.62
CA ILE A 399 2.22 -1.03 21.35
C ILE A 399 0.70 -1.17 21.58
N ILE A 400 0.26 -1.98 22.54
CA ILE A 400 -1.17 -2.13 22.87
C ILE A 400 -1.74 -0.86 23.52
N HIS A 401 -0.95 -0.11 24.31
CA HIS A 401 -1.36 1.21 24.79
C HIS A 401 -1.57 2.17 23.62
N ILE A 402 -0.60 2.32 22.72
CA ILE A 402 -0.70 3.23 21.56
C ILE A 402 -1.89 2.84 20.65
N ALA A 403 -2.14 1.54 20.46
CA ALA A 403 -3.28 1.05 19.65
C ALA A 403 -4.66 1.40 20.25
N ASN A 404 -4.74 1.65 21.56
CA ASN A 404 -5.98 2.01 22.25
C ASN A 404 -6.10 3.51 22.59
N ASP A 405 -5.00 4.27 22.48
CA ASP A 405 -4.90 5.71 22.69
C ASP A 405 -5.40 6.47 21.44
N PRO A 406 -6.59 7.12 21.47
CA PRO A 406 -7.19 7.73 20.26
C PRO A 406 -6.39 8.93 19.75
N ASP A 407 -5.73 9.68 20.64
CA ASP A 407 -5.00 10.90 20.28
C ASP A 407 -3.68 10.57 19.55
N ARG A 408 -3.22 9.32 19.64
CA ARG A 408 -2.09 8.79 18.85
C ARG A 408 -2.49 8.18 17.51
N GLN A 409 -3.78 8.02 17.22
CA GLN A 409 -4.22 7.43 15.95
C GLN A 409 -4.25 8.49 14.83
N PRO A 410 -3.70 8.20 13.64
CA PRO A 410 -3.81 9.09 12.48
C PRO A 410 -5.27 9.40 12.16
N HIS A 411 -5.63 10.69 12.10
CA HIS A 411 -7.01 11.08 11.83
C HIS A 411 -7.41 10.77 10.38
N ASP A 412 -8.50 10.01 10.20
CA ASP A 412 -9.21 9.85 8.92
C ASP A 412 -9.59 11.22 8.33
N ASN A 413 -9.43 11.43 7.02
CA ASN A 413 -10.04 12.62 6.40
C ASN A 413 -10.34 12.51 4.90
N TRP A 414 -9.36 12.11 4.08
CA TRP A 414 -9.27 12.77 2.76
C TRP A 414 -10.18 12.19 1.66
N ILE A 415 -10.31 10.86 1.47
CA ILE A 415 -11.23 10.32 0.44
C ILE A 415 -12.70 10.37 0.90
N ARG A 416 -13.01 10.32 2.21
CA ARG A 416 -14.37 10.55 2.71
C ARG A 416 -14.90 11.96 2.42
N ARG A 417 -14.00 12.92 2.15
CA ARG A 417 -14.30 14.20 1.49
C ARG A 417 -14.29 14.12 -0.04
N LEU A 418 -13.26 13.54 -0.67
CA LEU A 418 -13.13 13.49 -2.13
C LEU A 418 -14.32 12.76 -2.81
N ALA A 419 -14.80 11.65 -2.24
CA ALA A 419 -15.93 10.89 -2.76
C ALA A 419 -17.27 11.65 -2.64
N LYS A 420 -17.47 12.41 -1.55
CA LYS A 420 -18.61 13.33 -1.40
C LYS A 420 -18.60 14.44 -2.44
N LEU A 421 -17.43 14.84 -2.93
CA LEU A 421 -17.27 15.87 -3.98
C LEU A 421 -17.43 15.30 -5.41
N THR A 422 -17.09 14.03 -5.65
CA THR A 422 -17.05 13.43 -7.01
C THR A 422 -18.24 12.56 -7.40
N VAL A 423 -18.86 11.81 -6.47
CA VAL A 423 -19.83 10.73 -6.83
C VAL A 423 -21.19 10.86 -6.12
N GLY A 424 -21.37 11.89 -5.31
CA GLY A 424 -22.55 12.04 -4.44
C GLY A 424 -22.49 11.13 -3.20
N GLU A 425 -23.31 11.47 -2.19
CA GLU A 425 -23.13 10.91 -0.84
C GLU A 425 -23.38 9.39 -0.75
N GLU A 426 -24.39 8.87 -1.44
CA GLU A 426 -24.80 7.46 -1.36
C GLU A 426 -23.73 6.51 -1.95
N SER A 427 -23.31 6.77 -3.19
CA SER A 427 -22.29 5.96 -3.89
C SER A 427 -20.92 6.03 -3.22
N GLY A 428 -20.52 7.22 -2.74
CA GLY A 428 -19.27 7.40 -2.02
C GLY A 428 -19.24 6.65 -0.68
N SER A 429 -20.37 6.58 0.03
CA SER A 429 -20.48 5.89 1.31
C SER A 429 -20.25 4.37 1.19
N SER A 430 -20.90 3.71 0.21
CA SER A 430 -20.77 2.26 0.00
C SER A 430 -19.33 1.81 -0.26
N ILE A 431 -18.63 2.48 -1.18
CA ILE A 431 -17.25 2.15 -1.55
C ILE A 431 -16.29 2.35 -0.36
N LEU A 432 -16.53 3.38 0.46
CA LEU A 432 -15.67 3.70 1.59
C LEU A 432 -15.92 2.82 2.81
N GLY A 433 -17.15 2.39 3.09
CA GLY A 433 -17.44 1.44 4.18
C GLY A 433 -16.73 0.08 3.99
N VAL A 434 -16.55 -0.34 2.74
CA VAL A 434 -15.82 -1.56 2.37
C VAL A 434 -14.30 -1.40 2.52
N ILE A 435 -13.76 -0.19 2.30
CA ILE A 435 -12.31 0.08 2.40
C ILE A 435 -11.90 0.40 3.84
N SER A 436 -12.65 1.23 4.58
CA SER A 436 -12.41 1.56 5.99
C SER A 436 -13.05 0.51 6.91
N GLY A 437 -12.60 -0.74 6.79
CA GLY A 437 -13.18 -1.88 7.51
C GLY A 437 -13.25 -1.64 9.03
N CYS A 438 -14.40 -1.97 9.62
CA CYS A 438 -14.79 -1.61 11.00
C CYS A 438 -15.01 -0.11 11.25
N LYS A 439 -16.20 0.40 10.87
CA LYS A 439 -16.85 1.51 11.59
C LYS A 439 -18.30 1.31 12.04
N ASP A 440 -18.90 0.16 11.72
CA ASP A 440 -20.14 -0.34 12.33
C ASP A 440 -19.81 -1.66 13.05
N GLY A 441 -20.00 -1.69 14.38
CA GLY A 441 -19.55 -2.76 15.29
C GLY A 441 -19.09 -2.22 16.63
#